data_AF-K0YTH9-F1
#
_entry.id   AF-K0YTH9-F1
#
_cell.length_a   1.000
_cell.length_b   1.000
_cell.length_c   1.000
_cell.angle_alpha   90.00
_cell.angle_beta   90.00
_cell.angle_gamma   90.00
#
_symmetry.space_group_name_H-M   'P 1'
#
loop_
_entity.id
_entity.type
_entity.pdbx_description
1 polymer ?
#
loop_
_entity_poly.entity_id
_entity_poly.type
_entity_poly.pdbx_seq_one_letter_code
_entity_poly.pdbx_strand_id
1 'polypeptide(L)' 'MSTPPVAYVIAGSEATGGAGFQVDLKTYQQLGVYGVGTLSCIVAFDPSNSWGHRFHPIPRDIIEE' A
#
# COMPACT_ATOMS: atom_id res chain seq x y z
N MET A 1 22.13 15.41 -11.59
CA MET A 1 21.55 14.45 -10.63
C MET A 1 21.17 13.21 -11.42
N SER A 2 21.48 12.00 -10.92
CA SER A 2 21.05 10.76 -11.58
C SER A 2 19.55 10.56 -11.39
N THR A 3 18.86 10.04 -12.40
CA THR A 3 17.45 9.64 -12.27
C THR A 3 17.34 8.54 -11.19
N PRO A 4 16.41 8.66 -10.22
CA PRO A 4 16.23 7.63 -9.20
C PRO A 4 15.79 6.31 -9.85
N PRO A 5 16.21 5.14 -9.33
CA PRO A 5 15.64 3.86 -9.75
C PRO A 5 14.14 3.83 -9.46
N VAL A 6 13.39 3.09 -10.28
CA VAL A 6 11.95 2.89 -10.10
C VAL A 6 11.71 1.50 -9.51
N ALA A 7 10.88 1.43 -8.47
CA ALA A 7 10.39 0.17 -7.93
C ALA A 7 8.87 0.14 -7.97
N TYR A 8 8.32 -1.03 -8.31
CA TYR A 8 6.90 -1.27 -8.39
C TYR A 8 6.46 -2.25 -7.30
N VAL A 9 5.44 -1.87 -6.52
CA VAL A 9 4.89 -2.71 -5.45
C VAL A 9 3.45 -3.13 -5.75
N ILE A 10 3.10 -4.36 -5.37
CA ILE A 10 1.71 -4.85 -5.35
C ILE A 10 1.40 -5.25 -3.92
N ALA A 11 0.58 -4.46 -3.24
CA ALA A 11 0.32 -4.63 -1.81
C ALA A 11 -1.08 -4.14 -1.42
N GLY A 12 -1.51 -4.50 -0.22
CA GLY A 12 -2.68 -3.89 0.42
C GLY A 12 -2.34 -2.54 1.03
N SER A 13 -3.32 -1.64 1.10
CA SER A 13 -3.25 -0.43 1.91
C SER A 13 -3.64 -0.77 3.35
N GLU A 14 -2.73 -0.60 4.29
CA GLU A 14 -3.03 -0.73 5.72
C GLU A 14 -3.33 0.68 6.28
N ALA A 15 -4.56 0.89 6.76
CA ALA A 15 -5.11 2.23 6.98
C ALA A 15 -4.40 3.06 8.07
N THR A 16 -3.68 2.43 9.01
CA THR A 16 -2.88 3.15 10.02
C THR A 16 -1.51 3.59 9.47
N GLY A 17 -1.09 3.05 8.33
CA GLY A 17 0.17 3.37 7.66
C GLY A 17 1.40 2.76 8.35
N GLY A 18 1.21 1.77 9.22
CA GLY A 18 2.23 0.99 9.90
C GLY A 18 2.70 -0.24 9.11
N ALA A 19 1.99 -0.63 8.05
CA ALA A 19 2.38 -1.68 7.11
C ALA A 19 1.93 -1.38 5.67
N GLY A 20 1.97 -2.40 4.81
CA GLY A 20 1.42 -2.37 3.46
C GLY A 20 2.08 -1.36 2.53
N PHE A 21 1.33 -0.98 1.50
CA PHE A 21 1.76 -0.07 0.44
C PHE A 21 2.38 1.23 0.97
N GLN A 22 1.88 1.74 2.10
CA GLN A 22 2.42 2.92 2.77
C GLN A 22 3.87 2.72 3.23
N VAL A 23 4.18 1.59 3.85
CA VAL A 23 5.52 1.28 4.34
C VAL A 23 6.47 0.96 3.19
N ASP A 24 5.98 0.30 2.14
CA ASP A 24 6.75 0.07 0.92
C ASP A 24 7.21 1.40 0.31
N LEU A 25 6.29 2.36 0.10
CA LEU A 25 6.61 3.68 -0.42
C LEU A 25 7.52 4.50 0.51
N LYS A 26 7.29 4.45 1.83
CA LYS A 26 8.19 5.11 2.81
C LYS A 26 9.60 4.53 2.72
N THR A 27 9.72 3.22 2.56
CA THR A 27 11.01 2.53 2.43
C THR A 27 11.71 2.92 1.13
N TYR A 28 10.98 2.92 0.00
CA TYR A 28 11.50 3.39 -1.28
C TYR A 28 12.02 4.83 -1.20
N GLN A 29 11.25 5.72 -0.57
CA GLN A 29 11.66 7.10 -0.34
C GLN A 29 12.95 7.21 0.47
N GLN A 30 13.10 6.43 1.55
CA GLN A 30 14.34 6.40 2.35
C GLN A 30 15.54 5.87 1.57
N LEU A 31 15.31 5.02 0.58
CA LEU A 31 16.35 4.42 -0.27
C LEU A 31 16.63 5.24 -1.56
N GLY A 32 15.99 6.40 -1.73
CA GLY A 32 16.15 7.23 -2.93
C GLY A 32 15.53 6.61 -4.19
N VAL A 33 14.53 5.76 -4.02
CA VAL A 33 13.80 5.04 -5.09
C VAL A 33 12.47 5.75 -5.35
N TYR A 34 12.12 5.94 -6.62
CA TYR A 34 10.79 6.40 -7.01
C TYR A 34 9.80 5.24 -6.97
N GLY A 35 8.98 5.21 -5.92
CA GLY A 35 8.00 4.16 -5.66
C GLY A 35 6.69 4.37 -6.41
N VAL A 36 6.21 3.32 -7.07
CA VAL A 36 4.88 3.23 -7.70
C VAL A 36 4.27 1.86 -7.42
N GLY A 37 2.98 1.67 -7.69
CA GLY A 37 2.40 0.34 -7.54
C GLY A 37 0.87 0.28 -7.61
N THR A 38 0.34 -0.92 -7.40
CA THR A 38 -1.09 -1.23 -7.42
C THR A 38 -1.56 -1.71 -6.05
N LEU A 39 -2.74 -1.21 -5.64
CA LEU A 39 -3.42 -1.65 -4.42
C LEU A 39 -4.26 -2.90 -4.70
N SER A 40 -4.06 -3.95 -3.92
CA SER A 40 -4.87 -5.18 -4.00
C SER A 40 -6.06 -5.19 -3.04
N CYS A 41 -5.96 -4.45 -1.94
CA CYS A 41 -7.01 -4.32 -0.93
C CYS A 41 -6.79 -3.08 -0.05
N ILE A 42 -7.78 -2.79 0.78
CA ILE A 42 -7.68 -1.87 1.91
C ILE A 42 -7.97 -2.68 3.19
N VAL A 43 -7.10 -2.55 4.18
CA VAL A 43 -7.31 -3.06 5.54
C VAL A 43 -7.58 -1.87 6.45
N ALA A 44 -8.82 -1.75 6.92
CA ALA A 44 -9.23 -0.76 7.91
C ALA A 44 -9.34 -1.42 9.30
N PHE A 45 -9.49 -0.61 10.34
CA PHE A 45 -9.59 -1.07 11.73
C PHE A 45 -10.84 -0.48 12.34
N ASP A 46 -11.62 -1.30 13.04
CA ASP A 46 -12.87 -0.88 13.65
C ASP A 46 -12.68 -0.49 15.12
N PRO A 47 -12.68 0.81 15.47
CA PRO A 47 -12.49 1.24 16.86
C PRO A 47 -13.65 0.82 17.78
N SER A 48 -14.83 0.49 17.24
CA SER A 48 -15.98 0.02 18.02
C SER A 48 -15.98 -1.49 18.26
N ASN A 49 -15.14 -2.23 17.52
CA ASN A 49 -15.00 -3.68 17.61
C ASN A 49 -13.55 -4.07 17.97
N SER A 50 -13.05 -3.53 19.08
CA SER A 50 -11.71 -3.84 19.62
C SER A 50 -10.57 -3.71 18.59
N TRP A 51 -10.66 -2.73 17.67
CA TRP A 51 -9.70 -2.53 16.57
C TRP A 51 -9.58 -3.73 15.63
N GLY A 52 -10.64 -4.53 15.49
CA GLY A 52 -10.69 -5.66 14.57
C GLY A 52 -10.43 -5.25 13.13
N HIS A 53 -9.72 -6.10 12.39
CA HIS A 53 -9.38 -5.85 10.99
C HIS A 53 -10.62 -5.95 10.09
N ARG A 54 -10.77 -4.98 9.20
CA ARG A 54 -11.79 -4.96 8.14
C ARG A 54 -11.11 -5.00 6.78
N PHE A 55 -11.22 -6.15 6.12
CA PHE A 55 -10.63 -6.40 4.81
C PHE A 55 -11.59 -5.99 3.70
N HIS A 56 -11.11 -5.17 2.77
CA HIS A 56 -11.85 -4.68 1.62
C HIS A 56 -11.02 -4.94 0.35
N PRO A 57 -11.31 -5.99 -0.44
CA PRO A 57 -10.58 -6.27 -1.66
C PRO A 57 -10.87 -5.21 -2.72
N ILE A 58 -9.85 -4.85 -3.51
CA ILE A 58 -10.08 -4.13 -4.77
C ILE A 58 -10.61 -5.14 -5.80
N PRO A 59 -11.75 -4.88 -6.46
CA PRO A 59 -12.28 -5.77 -7.49
C PRO A 59 -11.25 -6.03 -8.60
N ARG A 60 -11.22 -7.26 -9.13
CA ARG A 60 -10.22 -7.71 -10.12
C ARG A 60 -10.28 -6.88 -11.40
N ASP A 61 -11.48 -6.56 -11.87
CA ASP A 61 -11.73 -5.70 -13.03
C ASP A 61 -11.02 -4.35 -12.89
N ILE A 62 -11.08 -3.72 -11.71
CA ILE A 62 -10.37 -2.46 -11.44
C ILE A 62 -8.84 -2.61 -11.49
N ILE A 63 -8.31 -3.79 -11.19
CA ILE A 63 -6.86 -4.07 -11.25
C ILE A 63 -6.40 -4.36 -12.69
N GLU A 64 -7.30 -4.84 -13.55
CA GLU A 64 -6.98 -5.31 -14.90
C GLU A 64 -7.19 -4.27 -16.01
N GLU A 65 -7.93 -3.19 -15.74
CA GLU A 65 -8.11 -2.02 -16.64
C GLU A 65 -6.83 -1.19 -16.84
#